data_AF-A0A7S2L5D2-F1
#
_entry.id   AF-A0A7S2L5D2-F1
#
_cell.length_a   1.000
_cell.length_b   1.000
_cell.length_c   1.000
_cell.angle_alpha   90.00
_cell.angle_beta   90.00
_cell.angle_gamma   90.00
#
_symmetry.space_group_name_H-M   'P 1'
#
loop_
_entity.id
_entity.type
_entity.pdbx_description
1 polymer ?
#
loop_
_entity_poly.entity_id
_entity_poly.type
_entity_poly.pdbx_seq_one_letter_code
_entity_poly.pdbx_strand_id
1 'polypeptide(L)'
;EDKAKATLLKQLREGIARPFKYLDLYEGGMLSSHVKNFTFFNTIRQNDKFLDALNYTDGSEGSFPEGDGLCENLRAPNDVDWEELAGTKAPPSMDIDSPEYKEWLRRSKAARKPTGRNWKDDYLAYSIYLRSGATQEFVACLCGISSSRMSEILHEWTQVLDKSLQRWFPTPTRSQVLRAYPQRFF
;
A
#
# COMPACT_ATOMS: atom_id res chain seq x y z
N GLU A 1 28.23 -7.35 -0.18
CA GLU A 1 26.76 -7.44 -0.20
C GLU A 1 26.20 -8.38 -1.27
N ASP A 2 26.77 -8.43 -2.48
CA ASP A 2 26.16 -9.17 -3.61
C ASP A 2 25.99 -10.68 -3.45
N LYS A 3 26.89 -11.37 -2.73
CA LYS A 3 26.84 -12.83 -2.59
C LYS A 3 25.64 -13.31 -1.76
N ALA A 4 25.28 -12.56 -0.71
CA ALA A 4 24.13 -12.87 0.14
C ALA A 4 22.80 -12.64 -0.61
N LYS A 5 22.69 -11.52 -1.33
CA LYS A 5 21.55 -11.22 -2.21
C LYS A 5 21.37 -12.30 -3.29
N ALA A 6 22.44 -12.70 -3.97
CA ALA A 6 22.39 -13.74 -5.00
C ALA A 6 21.96 -15.10 -4.45
N THR A 7 22.41 -15.44 -3.24
CA THR A 7 22.05 -16.69 -2.56
C THR A 7 20.58 -16.70 -2.15
N LEU A 8 20.07 -15.59 -1.60
CA LEU A 8 18.66 -15.44 -1.26
C LEU A 8 17.76 -15.51 -2.50
N LEU A 9 18.12 -14.81 -3.58
CA LEU A 9 17.40 -14.88 -4.86
C LEU A 9 17.33 -16.31 -5.42
N LYS A 10 18.44 -17.05 -5.30
CA LYS A 10 18.49 -18.47 -5.69
C LYS A 10 17.54 -19.31 -4.82
N GLN A 11 17.59 -19.16 -3.49
CA GLN A 11 16.72 -19.89 -2.56
C GLN A 11 15.24 -19.58 -2.76
N LEU A 12 14.87 -18.33 -3.06
CA LEU A 12 13.48 -17.95 -3.38
C LEU A 12 13.00 -18.59 -4.68
N ARG A 13 13.85 -18.61 -5.71
CA ARG A 13 13.54 -19.27 -7.00
C ARG A 13 13.42 -20.79 -6.86
N GLU A 14 14.22 -21.38 -5.98
CA GLU A 14 14.21 -22.83 -5.69
C GLU A 14 13.12 -23.22 -4.68
N GLY A 15 12.31 -22.25 -4.18
CA GLY A 15 11.24 -22.50 -3.21
C GLY A 15 11.73 -22.89 -1.81
N ILE A 16 13.04 -22.77 -1.54
CA ILE A 16 13.68 -23.06 -0.25
C ILE A 16 13.41 -21.91 0.74
N ALA A 17 13.46 -20.67 0.25
CA ALA A 17 13.02 -19.49 0.99
C ALA A 17 11.63 -19.09 0.51
N ARG A 18 10.77 -18.64 1.43
CA ARG A 18 9.45 -18.10 1.08
C ARG A 18 9.48 -16.57 1.15
N PRO A 19 8.77 -15.89 0.24
CA PRO A 19 8.57 -14.44 0.33
C PRO A 19 7.93 -14.03 1.66
N PHE A 20 8.34 -12.87 2.19
CA PHE A 20 7.66 -12.27 3.33
C PHE A 20 6.24 -11.87 2.96
N LYS A 21 5.31 -12.21 3.87
CA LYS A 21 3.91 -11.84 3.81
C LYS A 21 3.52 -11.07 5.05
N TYR A 22 2.47 -10.26 4.95
CA TYR A 22 1.91 -9.55 6.09
C TYR A 22 1.53 -10.50 7.23
N LEU A 23 1.10 -11.71 6.87
CA LEU A 23 0.80 -12.78 7.83
C LEU A 23 2.01 -13.13 8.73
N ASP A 24 3.25 -12.94 8.26
CA ASP A 24 4.45 -13.22 9.05
C ASP A 24 4.63 -12.27 10.25
N LEU A 25 3.85 -11.20 10.34
CA LEU A 25 3.83 -10.28 11.49
C LEU A 25 2.95 -10.77 12.65
N TYR A 26 2.05 -11.73 12.41
CA TYR A 26 1.21 -12.31 13.46
C TYR A 26 1.99 -13.33 14.28
N GLU A 27 1.44 -13.71 15.44
CA GLU A 27 2.05 -14.70 16.33
C GLU A 27 2.40 -16.01 15.59
N GLY A 28 3.61 -16.52 15.83
CA GLY A 28 4.16 -17.70 15.13
C GLY A 28 4.73 -17.39 13.74
N GLY A 29 4.56 -16.18 13.22
CA GLY A 29 5.16 -15.70 11.98
C GLY A 29 6.63 -15.31 12.13
N MET A 30 7.37 -15.31 11.01
CA MET A 30 8.82 -15.06 10.99
C MET A 30 9.22 -13.65 11.45
N LEU A 31 8.31 -12.67 11.31
CA LEU A 31 8.55 -11.26 11.65
C LEU A 31 7.83 -10.83 12.93
N SER A 32 7.16 -11.77 13.62
CA SER A 32 6.33 -11.52 14.81
C SER A 32 7.07 -10.81 15.95
N SER A 33 8.35 -11.13 16.17
CA SER A 33 9.23 -10.48 17.15
C SER A 33 9.81 -9.14 16.69
N HIS A 34 9.62 -8.78 15.42
CA HIS A 34 10.29 -7.66 14.75
C HIS A 34 9.32 -6.67 14.09
N VAL A 35 8.03 -6.71 14.42
CA VAL A 35 7.00 -5.83 13.82
C VAL A 35 7.42 -4.35 13.82
N LYS A 36 7.93 -3.84 14.93
CA LYS A 36 8.41 -2.45 15.08
C LYS A 36 9.56 -2.06 14.13
N ASN A 37 10.32 -3.04 13.64
CA ASN A 37 11.46 -2.82 12.75
C ASN A 37 11.02 -2.74 11.28
N PHE A 38 9.92 -3.38 10.92
CA PHE A 38 9.49 -3.57 9.54
C PHE A 38 8.17 -2.87 9.17
N THR A 39 7.49 -2.27 10.15
CA THR A 39 6.22 -1.57 9.95
C THR A 39 6.22 -0.18 10.59
N PHE A 40 5.18 0.62 10.32
CA PHE A 40 5.06 1.97 10.86
C PHE A 40 4.78 1.98 12.36
N PHE A 41 3.95 1.04 12.82
CA PHE A 41 3.57 0.95 14.21
C PHE A 41 4.26 -0.22 14.92
N ASN A 42 4.38 -0.14 16.23
CA ASN A 42 5.17 -1.08 17.00
C ASN A 42 4.52 -2.47 17.13
N THR A 43 3.22 -2.58 16.88
CA THR A 43 2.44 -3.80 17.09
C THR A 43 1.60 -4.13 15.86
N ILE A 44 1.36 -5.42 15.62
CA ILE A 44 0.51 -5.88 14.52
C ILE A 44 -0.90 -5.29 14.64
N ARG A 45 -1.44 -5.24 15.86
CA ARG A 45 -2.76 -4.66 16.14
C ARG A 45 -2.88 -3.19 15.74
N GLN A 46 -1.83 -2.39 15.92
CA GLN A 46 -1.84 -0.98 15.50
C GLN A 46 -1.79 -0.85 13.98
N ASN A 47 -0.96 -1.68 13.33
CA ASN A 47 -0.90 -1.70 11.87
C ASN A 47 -2.23 -2.16 11.26
N ASP A 48 -2.88 -3.19 11.80
CA ASP A 48 -4.21 -3.62 11.34
C ASP A 48 -5.24 -2.49 11.47
N LYS A 49 -5.34 -1.82 12.63
CA LYS A 49 -6.25 -0.69 12.80
C LYS A 49 -5.99 0.46 11.84
N PHE A 50 -4.71 0.73 11.56
CA PHE A 50 -4.34 1.75 10.59
C PHE A 50 -4.74 1.36 9.17
N LEU A 51 -4.52 0.11 8.79
CA LEU A 51 -4.92 -0.42 7.49
C LEU A 51 -6.44 -0.49 7.34
N ASP A 52 -7.19 -0.82 8.40
CA ASP A 52 -8.65 -0.78 8.41
C ASP A 52 -9.16 0.65 8.19
N ALA A 53 -8.52 1.64 8.82
CA ALA A 53 -8.85 3.04 8.62
C ALA A 53 -8.54 3.51 7.18
N LEU A 54 -7.41 3.08 6.61
CA LEU A 54 -7.03 3.41 5.22
C LEU A 54 -7.90 2.72 4.18
N ASN A 55 -8.24 1.45 4.41
CA ASN A 55 -9.05 0.64 3.51
C ASN A 55 -10.56 0.88 3.70
N TYR A 56 -10.94 1.88 4.51
CA TYR A 56 -12.31 2.16 4.88
C TYR A 56 -13.16 2.60 3.67
N THR A 57 -14.30 1.94 3.51
CA THR A 57 -15.32 2.21 2.49
C THR A 57 -16.67 2.06 3.18
N ASP A 58 -17.43 3.15 3.28
CA ASP A 58 -18.72 3.16 4.01
C ASP A 58 -19.93 3.11 3.10
N GLY A 59 -19.71 2.93 1.79
CA GLY A 59 -20.79 2.94 0.81
C GLY A 59 -21.50 4.29 0.67
N SER A 60 -20.95 5.38 1.24
CA SER A 60 -21.46 6.73 1.00
C SER A 60 -21.30 7.11 -0.47
N GLU A 61 -22.12 8.06 -0.94
CA GLU A 61 -22.11 8.55 -2.32
C GLU A 61 -20.70 9.01 -2.75
N GLY A 62 -20.15 8.38 -3.79
CA GLY A 62 -18.78 8.62 -4.26
C GLY A 62 -17.69 7.81 -3.54
N SER A 63 -18.04 6.89 -2.65
CA SER A 63 -17.14 5.89 -2.04
C SER A 63 -17.40 4.49 -2.62
N PHE A 64 -16.42 3.59 -2.49
CA PHE A 64 -16.62 2.19 -2.89
C PHE A 64 -17.70 1.51 -2.02
N PRO A 65 -18.37 0.45 -2.52
CA PRO A 65 -19.33 -0.32 -1.74
C PRO A 65 -18.74 -0.82 -0.42
N GLU A 66 -19.58 -0.97 0.61
CA GLU A 66 -19.16 -1.57 1.88
C GLU A 66 -18.60 -2.98 1.62
N GLY A 67 -17.31 -3.17 1.93
CA GLY A 67 -16.57 -4.41 1.67
C GLY A 67 -15.68 -4.41 0.42
N ASP A 68 -15.75 -3.37 -0.43
CA ASP A 68 -14.88 -3.16 -1.60
C ASP A 68 -13.79 -2.11 -1.28
N GLY A 69 -13.01 -2.38 -0.22
CA GLY A 69 -12.03 -1.46 0.37
C GLY A 69 -11.10 -0.73 -0.62
N LEU A 70 -10.75 0.52 -0.30
CA LEU A 70 -9.94 1.39 -1.18
C LEU A 70 -8.57 0.78 -1.53
N CYS A 71 -7.87 0.23 -0.54
CA CYS A 71 -6.57 -0.41 -0.73
C CYS A 71 -6.69 -1.74 -1.47
N GLU A 72 -7.80 -2.44 -1.32
CA GLU A 72 -8.06 -3.68 -2.06
C GLU A 72 -8.23 -3.42 -3.56
N ASN A 73 -8.83 -2.28 -3.93
CA ASN A 73 -9.12 -1.91 -5.31
C ASN A 73 -8.09 -0.98 -5.95
N LEU A 74 -6.89 -0.85 -5.38
CA LEU A 74 -5.80 -0.07 -5.96
C LEU A 74 -5.42 -0.60 -7.36
N ARG A 75 -5.41 0.31 -8.33
CA ARG A 75 -4.90 0.05 -9.69
C ARG A 75 -3.41 0.35 -9.73
N ALA A 76 -2.66 -0.54 -10.37
CA ALA A 76 -1.25 -0.28 -10.61
C ALA A 76 -1.10 0.89 -11.59
N PRO A 77 -0.09 1.77 -11.43
CA PRO A 77 0.15 2.86 -12.35
C PRO A 77 0.27 2.41 -13.82
N ASN A 78 0.81 1.22 -14.05
CA ASN A 78 0.95 0.65 -15.39
C ASN A 78 -0.38 0.19 -16.01
N ASP A 79 -1.43 0.02 -15.21
CA ASP A 79 -2.80 -0.29 -15.65
C ASP A 79 -3.66 0.97 -15.83
N VAL A 80 -3.09 2.15 -15.60
CA VAL A 80 -3.75 3.46 -15.74
C VAL A 80 -3.15 4.17 -16.95
N ASP A 81 -4.00 4.72 -17.82
CA ASP A 81 -3.52 5.42 -18.99
C ASP A 81 -2.84 6.76 -18.62
N TRP A 82 -1.94 7.22 -19.49
CA TRP A 82 -1.16 8.44 -19.24
C TRP A 82 -2.03 9.69 -19.10
N GLU A 83 -3.18 9.75 -19.78
CA GLU A 83 -4.09 10.89 -19.70
C GLU A 83 -4.82 10.93 -18.36
N GLU A 84 -5.15 9.77 -17.79
CA GLU A 84 -5.72 9.64 -16.46
C GLU A 84 -4.67 9.95 -15.39
N LEU A 85 -3.43 9.47 -15.54
CA LEU A 85 -2.32 9.83 -14.65
C LEU A 85 -2.00 11.33 -14.67
N ALA A 86 -2.12 11.98 -15.84
CA ALA A 86 -1.93 13.41 -16.00
C ALA A 86 -3.12 14.24 -15.49
N GLY A 87 -4.23 13.59 -15.12
CA GLY A 87 -5.47 14.25 -14.70
C GLY A 87 -6.25 14.93 -15.82
N THR A 88 -5.87 14.70 -17.10
CA THR A 88 -6.60 15.21 -18.26
C THR A 88 -7.83 14.37 -18.59
N LYS A 89 -7.82 13.11 -18.17
CA LYS A 89 -8.96 12.20 -18.23
C LYS A 89 -9.43 11.90 -16.80
N ALA A 90 -10.74 12.01 -16.56
CA ALA A 90 -11.31 11.60 -15.29
C ALA A 90 -11.12 10.08 -15.10
N PRO A 91 -10.87 9.60 -13.87
CA PRO A 91 -10.87 8.17 -13.61
C PRO A 91 -12.24 7.57 -13.99
N PRO A 92 -12.30 6.25 -14.27
CA PRO A 92 -13.57 5.56 -14.52
C PRO A 92 -14.58 5.88 -13.42
N SER A 93 -15.85 5.99 -13.80
CA SER A 93 -16.91 6.28 -12.84
C SER A 93 -16.89 5.28 -11.69
N MET A 94 -16.93 5.77 -10.45
CA MET A 94 -17.15 4.94 -9.26
C MET A 94 -18.63 4.72 -8.99
N ASP A 95 -19.51 5.14 -9.91
CA ASP A 95 -20.93 4.79 -9.85
C ASP A 95 -21.09 3.29 -10.00
N ILE A 96 -21.54 2.66 -8.91
CA ILE A 96 -21.76 1.22 -8.78
C ILE A 96 -22.69 0.69 -9.87
N ASP A 97 -23.63 1.52 -10.34
CA ASP A 97 -24.61 1.12 -11.33
C ASP A 97 -24.18 1.39 -12.76
N SER A 98 -23.05 2.08 -12.95
CA SER A 98 -22.50 2.31 -14.27
C SER A 98 -22.09 0.97 -14.92
N PRO A 99 -22.44 0.75 -16.20
CA PRO A 99 -21.99 -0.42 -16.94
C PRO A 99 -20.46 -0.52 -17.02
N GLU A 100 -19.78 0.63 -17.01
CA GLU A 100 -18.32 0.75 -17.04
C GLU A 100 -17.68 0.17 -15.77
N TYR A 101 -18.18 0.55 -14.58
CA TYR A 101 -17.66 0.06 -13.30
C TYR A 101 -17.90 -1.45 -13.12
N LYS A 102 -19.09 -1.94 -13.48
CA LYS A 102 -19.43 -3.37 -13.43
C LYS A 102 -18.51 -4.21 -14.32
N GLU A 103 -18.20 -3.74 -15.53
CA GLU A 103 -17.28 -4.44 -16.44
C GLU A 103 -15.83 -4.36 -15.96
N TRP A 104 -15.40 -3.23 -15.39
CA TRP A 104 -14.08 -3.10 -14.77
C TRP A 104 -13.91 -4.07 -13.60
N LEU A 105 -14.86 -4.11 -12.66
CA LEU A 105 -14.81 -5.00 -11.49
C LEU A 105 -14.76 -6.46 -11.90
N ARG A 106 -15.55 -6.84 -12.92
CA ARG A 106 -15.54 -8.20 -13.49
C ARG A 106 -14.18 -8.56 -14.07
N ARG A 107 -13.57 -7.65 -14.85
CA ARG A 107 -12.22 -7.85 -15.42
C ARG A 107 -11.15 -7.91 -14.34
N SER A 108 -11.20 -7.03 -13.36
CA SER A 108 -10.28 -6.99 -12.22
C SER A 108 -10.33 -8.28 -11.41
N LYS A 109 -11.54 -8.75 -11.06
CA LYS A 109 -11.75 -10.04 -10.38
C LYS A 109 -11.27 -11.25 -11.20
N ALA A 110 -11.44 -11.22 -12.53
CA ALA A 110 -10.97 -12.28 -13.43
C ALA A 110 -9.45 -12.24 -13.66
N ALA A 111 -8.84 -11.06 -13.66
CA ALA A 111 -7.40 -10.85 -13.87
C ALA A 111 -6.57 -11.12 -12.60
N ARG A 112 -7.18 -11.08 -11.41
CA ARG A 112 -6.58 -11.55 -10.16
C ARG A 112 -6.28 -13.04 -10.25
N LYS A 113 -5.15 -13.41 -10.85
CA LYS A 113 -4.54 -14.72 -10.65
C LYS A 113 -4.30 -14.88 -9.14
N PRO A 114 -4.59 -16.04 -8.54
CA PRO A 114 -4.32 -16.27 -7.13
C PRO A 114 -2.80 -16.42 -6.95
N THR A 115 -2.09 -15.29 -6.92
CA THR A 115 -0.69 -15.20 -6.49
C THR A 115 -0.57 -15.45 -4.98
N GLY A 116 -1.71 -15.47 -4.27
CA GLY A 116 -1.78 -15.56 -2.82
C GLY A 116 -1.20 -14.32 -2.13
N ARG A 117 -1.02 -13.22 -2.88
CA ARG A 117 -0.56 -11.92 -2.41
C ARG A 117 -1.73 -10.95 -2.38
N ASN A 118 -1.85 -10.18 -1.30
CA ASN A 118 -2.90 -9.18 -1.13
C ASN A 118 -2.30 -7.79 -0.86
N TRP A 119 -3.16 -6.78 -0.78
CA TRP A 119 -2.75 -5.39 -0.54
C TRP A 119 -2.01 -5.20 0.80
N LYS A 120 -2.27 -6.04 1.83
CA LYS A 120 -1.50 -5.99 3.09
C LYS A 120 -0.06 -6.46 2.89
N ASP A 121 0.18 -7.41 1.98
CA ASP A 121 1.55 -7.81 1.62
C ASP A 121 2.30 -6.68 0.89
N ASP A 122 1.59 -5.88 0.10
CA ASP A 122 2.13 -4.69 -0.54
C ASP A 122 2.42 -3.58 0.46
N TYR A 123 1.55 -3.39 1.46
CA TYR A 123 1.84 -2.52 2.61
C TYR A 123 3.09 -2.96 3.38
N LEU A 124 3.29 -4.28 3.58
CA LEU A 124 4.50 -4.78 4.21
C LEU A 124 5.74 -4.43 3.40
N ALA A 125 5.72 -4.67 2.08
CA ALA A 125 6.84 -4.33 1.20
C ALA A 125 7.16 -2.84 1.25
N TYR A 126 6.14 -1.99 1.15
CA TYR A 126 6.25 -0.54 1.29
C TYR A 126 6.90 -0.14 2.64
N SER A 127 6.41 -0.73 3.72
CA SER A 127 6.89 -0.43 5.07
C SER A 127 8.35 -0.87 5.29
N ILE A 128 8.72 -2.06 4.81
CA ILE A 128 10.11 -2.55 4.87
C ILE A 128 11.02 -1.57 4.15
N TYR A 129 10.67 -1.15 2.92
CA TYR A 129 11.48 -0.22 2.16
C TYR A 129 11.71 1.11 2.91
N LEU A 130 10.65 1.71 3.44
CA LEU A 130 10.76 2.98 4.16
C LEU A 130 11.50 2.87 5.50
N ARG A 131 11.39 1.73 6.18
CA ARG A 131 11.95 1.54 7.53
C ARG A 131 13.37 1.00 7.52
N SER A 132 13.70 0.13 6.57
CA SER A 132 14.98 -0.58 6.57
C SER A 132 16.10 0.17 5.85
N GLY A 133 15.81 1.24 5.10
CA GLY A 133 16.79 1.95 4.29
C GLY A 133 17.43 1.08 3.19
N ALA A 134 16.76 0.00 2.78
CA ALA A 134 17.26 -0.92 1.77
C ALA A 134 16.89 -0.47 0.35
N THR A 135 17.57 -1.02 -0.65
CA THR A 135 17.23 -0.74 -2.06
C THR A 135 15.92 -1.41 -2.46
N GLN A 136 15.23 -0.86 -3.47
CA GLN A 136 13.98 -1.43 -3.97
C GLN A 136 14.16 -2.88 -4.44
N GLU A 137 15.28 -3.20 -5.09
CA GLU A 137 15.57 -4.54 -5.58
C GLU A 137 15.75 -5.54 -4.42
N PHE A 138 16.30 -5.10 -3.30
CA PHE A 138 16.48 -5.95 -2.13
C PHE A 138 15.13 -6.26 -1.46
N VAL A 139 14.28 -5.25 -1.30
CA VAL A 139 12.93 -5.44 -0.73
C VAL A 139 12.04 -6.25 -1.67
N ALA A 140 12.14 -6.00 -2.98
CA ALA A 140 11.44 -6.77 -3.99
C ALA A 140 11.80 -8.26 -3.91
N CYS A 141 13.09 -8.56 -3.73
CA CYS A 141 13.57 -9.92 -3.48
C CYS A 141 12.93 -10.52 -2.21
N LEU A 142 13.02 -9.84 -1.07
CA LEU A 142 12.44 -10.33 0.20
C LEU A 142 10.95 -10.62 0.11
N CYS A 143 10.21 -9.80 -0.65
CA CYS A 143 8.77 -9.90 -0.81
C CYS A 143 8.36 -10.76 -2.02
N GLY A 144 9.31 -11.35 -2.75
CA GLY A 144 9.04 -12.22 -3.88
C GLY A 144 8.35 -11.52 -5.05
N ILE A 145 8.66 -10.25 -5.29
CA ILE A 145 8.08 -9.42 -6.36
C ILE A 145 9.18 -8.91 -7.30
N SER A 146 8.77 -8.41 -8.47
CA SER A 146 9.69 -7.72 -9.38
C SER A 146 10.05 -6.33 -8.87
N SER A 147 11.20 -5.80 -9.27
CA SER A 147 11.57 -4.40 -8.97
C SER A 147 10.56 -3.41 -9.54
N SER A 148 9.99 -3.69 -10.72
CA SER A 148 8.91 -2.89 -11.30
C SER A 148 7.68 -2.84 -10.40
N ARG A 149 7.24 -3.99 -9.86
CA ARG A 149 6.11 -4.03 -8.91
C ARG A 149 6.43 -3.28 -7.62
N MET A 150 7.67 -3.34 -7.14
CA MET A 150 8.09 -2.56 -5.96
C MET A 150 7.97 -1.05 -6.21
N SER A 151 8.36 -0.58 -7.40
CA SER A 151 8.20 0.83 -7.79
C SER A 151 6.73 1.26 -7.86
N GLU A 152 5.86 0.41 -8.40
CA GLU A 152 4.40 0.63 -8.42
C GLU A 152 3.83 0.73 -6.99
N ILE A 153 4.16 -0.24 -6.12
CA ILE A 153 3.75 -0.24 -4.71
C ILE A 153 4.15 1.06 -4.01
N LEU A 154 5.35 1.58 -4.28
CA LEU A 154 5.78 2.85 -3.71
C LEU A 154 4.91 4.02 -4.14
N HIS A 155 4.52 4.07 -5.42
CA HIS A 155 3.65 5.12 -5.93
C HIS A 155 2.23 4.99 -5.37
N GLU A 156 1.66 3.78 -5.40
CA GLU A 156 0.33 3.47 -4.87
C GLU A 156 0.20 3.88 -3.40
N TRP A 157 1.08 3.36 -2.54
CA TRP A 157 1.00 3.60 -1.10
C TRP A 157 1.33 5.04 -0.71
N THR A 158 2.23 5.71 -1.43
CA THR A 158 2.50 7.13 -1.20
C THR A 158 1.27 7.98 -1.52
N GLN A 159 0.55 7.69 -2.61
CA GLN A 159 -0.69 8.39 -2.94
C GLN A 159 -1.82 8.09 -1.95
N VAL A 160 -1.99 6.83 -1.54
CA VAL A 160 -2.97 6.44 -0.52
C VAL A 160 -2.73 7.20 0.77
N LEU A 161 -1.48 7.26 1.22
CA LEU A 161 -1.11 7.96 2.44
C LEU A 161 -1.29 9.46 2.30
N ASP A 162 -0.83 10.06 1.21
CA ASP A 162 -0.97 11.50 0.98
C ASP A 162 -2.45 11.92 1.00
N LYS A 163 -3.30 11.25 0.22
CA LYS A 163 -4.75 11.53 0.19
C LYS A 163 -5.43 11.30 1.54
N SER A 164 -5.10 10.21 2.22
CA SER A 164 -5.71 9.87 3.51
C SER A 164 -5.28 10.85 4.60
N LEU A 165 -3.99 11.19 4.65
CA LEU A 165 -3.46 12.14 5.62
C LEU A 165 -3.97 13.56 5.36
N GLN A 166 -4.08 14.01 4.11
CA GLN A 166 -4.70 15.30 3.80
C GLN A 166 -6.17 15.36 4.23
N ARG A 167 -6.91 14.25 4.12
CA ARG A 167 -8.30 14.17 4.57
C ARG A 167 -8.42 14.16 6.10
N TRP A 168 -7.59 13.38 6.78
CA TRP A 168 -7.64 13.25 8.25
C TRP A 168 -7.01 14.44 8.97
N PHE A 169 -5.99 15.04 8.36
CA PHE A 169 -5.22 16.17 8.87
C PHE A 169 -5.18 17.26 7.78
N PRO A 170 -6.30 17.97 7.56
CA PRO A 170 -6.34 19.04 6.57
C PRO A 170 -5.21 20.03 6.86
N THR A 171 -4.45 20.37 5.81
CA THR A 171 -3.28 21.23 5.93
C THR A 171 -3.69 22.51 6.65
N PRO A 172 -3.14 22.78 7.85
CA PRO A 172 -3.54 23.96 8.59
C PRO A 172 -3.17 25.19 7.75
N THR A 173 -4.13 26.09 7.58
CA THR A 173 -3.89 27.38 6.94
C THR A 173 -2.73 28.07 7.64
N ARG A 174 -1.96 28.92 6.92
CA ARG A 174 -0.89 29.74 7.52
C ARG A 174 -1.38 30.45 8.80
N SER A 175 -2.63 30.92 8.80
CA SER A 175 -3.29 31.56 9.94
C SER A 175 -3.55 30.62 11.13
N GLN A 176 -3.80 29.33 10.91
CA GLN A 176 -3.91 28.32 11.97
C GLN A 176 -2.54 27.98 12.55
N VAL A 177 -1.51 27.85 11.71
CA VAL A 177 -0.12 27.63 12.14
C VAL A 177 0.39 28.80 12.99
N LEU A 178 0.15 30.03 12.55
CA LEU A 178 0.57 31.24 13.27
C LEU A 178 -0.17 31.43 14.60
N ARG A 179 -1.43 31.00 14.70
CA ARG A 179 -2.19 31.01 15.97
C ARG A 179 -1.72 29.95 16.96
N ALA A 180 -1.25 28.81 16.46
CA ALA A 180 -0.70 27.73 17.28
C ALA A 180 0.79 27.92 17.62
N TYR A 181 1.44 28.95 17.07
CA TYR A 181 2.83 29.26 17.36
C TYR A 181 2.97 29.62 18.84
N PRO A 182 3.96 29.06 19.57
CA PRO A 182 4.12 29.33 20.99
C PRO A 182 4.26 30.85 21.23
N GLN A 183 3.31 31.44 21.96
CA GLN A 183 3.36 32.86 22.34
C GLN A 183 4.55 33.20 23.26
N ARG A 184 5.34 32.20 23.67
CA ARG A 184 6.51 32.34 24.54
C ARG A 184 7.69 33.12 23.94
N PHE A 185 7.59 33.55 22.68
CA PHE A 185 8.61 34.37 22.01
C PHE A 185 8.16 35.81 21.71
N PHE A 186 7.02 36.25 22.27
CA PHE A 186 6.60 37.65 22.30
C PHE A 186 6.84 38.27 23.67
#